data_AF-M7ZK80-F1
#
_entry.id   AF-M7ZK80-F1
#
_cell.length_a   1.000
_cell.length_b   1.000
_cell.length_c   1.000
_cell.angle_alpha   90.00
_cell.angle_beta   90.00
_cell.angle_gamma   90.00
#
_symmetry.space_group_name_H-M   'P 1'
#
loop_
_entity.id
_entity.type
_entity.pdbx_description
1 polymer ?
#
loop_
_entity_poly.entity_id
_entity_poly.type
_entity_poly.pdbx_seq_one_letter_code
_entity_poly.pdbx_strand_id
1 'polypeptide(L)'
;MRVGAGAPVYLCAVLEYLAAEALELAGNAARDNKKTRISPRHIQLAVRNDEELSRLLGGVTIAAGGVLPNIHSVLLPKKVGKGAGTGGSASQSQEF
;
A
#
# COMPACT_ATOMS: atom_id res chain seq x y z
N MET A 1 4.71 -18.92 -35.03
CA MET A 1 4.02 -17.89 -34.21
C MET A 1 4.40 -16.52 -34.75
N ARG A 2 3.44 -15.62 -35.01
CA ARG A 2 3.72 -14.23 -35.46
C ARG A 2 3.09 -13.24 -34.46
N VAL A 3 3.78 -12.13 -34.19
CA VAL A 3 3.31 -11.04 -33.34
C VAL A 3 3.08 -9.82 -34.24
N GLY A 4 1.89 -9.21 -34.16
CA GLY A 4 1.55 -8.03 -34.97
C GLY A 4 2.30 -6.78 -34.52
N ALA A 5 2.57 -5.85 -35.44
CA ALA A 5 3.37 -4.63 -35.14
C ALA A 5 2.75 -3.74 -34.04
N GLY A 6 1.43 -3.75 -33.88
CA GLY A 6 0.74 -3.00 -32.82
C GLY A 6 0.76 -3.67 -31.44
N ALA A 7 1.06 -4.97 -31.36
CA ALA A 7 1.06 -5.71 -30.10
C ALA A 7 2.08 -5.16 -29.08
N PRO A 8 3.37 -4.89 -29.43
CA PRO A 8 4.31 -4.32 -28.47
C PRO A 8 3.93 -2.90 -28.03
N VAL A 9 3.33 -2.10 -28.93
CA VAL A 9 2.91 -0.73 -28.60
C VAL A 9 1.78 -0.75 -27.57
N TYR A 10 0.75 -1.56 -27.80
CA TYR A 10 -0.37 -1.69 -26.88
C TYR A 10 0.09 -2.24 -25.52
N LEU A 11 0.92 -3.29 -25.53
CA LEU A 11 1.46 -3.85 -24.29
C LEU A 11 2.29 -2.83 -23.50
N CYS A 12 3.19 -2.08 -24.17
CA CYS A 12 3.98 -1.05 -23.50
C CYS A 12 3.08 0.03 -22.88
N ALA A 13 2.06 0.51 -23.60
CA ALA A 13 1.14 1.51 -23.06
C ALA A 13 0.42 1.03 -21.80
N VAL A 14 -0.02 -0.24 -21.77
CA VAL A 14 -0.65 -0.84 -20.59
C VAL A 14 0.35 -0.98 -19.43
N LEU A 15 1.58 -1.44 -19.72
CA LEU A 15 2.62 -1.56 -18.69
C LEU A 15 3.02 -0.20 -18.10
N GLU A 16 3.11 0.83 -18.94
CA GLU A 16 3.41 2.20 -18.52
C GLU A 16 2.30 2.76 -17.63
N TYR A 17 1.04 2.58 -18.02
CA TYR A 17 -0.11 2.99 -17.22
C TYR A 17 -0.11 2.33 -15.83
N LEU A 18 0.05 1.00 -15.77
CA LEU A 18 0.07 0.28 -14.50
C LEU A 18 1.26 0.67 -13.61
N ALA A 19 2.43 0.91 -14.21
CA ALA A 19 3.60 1.38 -13.49
C ALA A 19 3.39 2.80 -12.94
N ALA A 20 2.79 3.70 -13.72
CA ALA A 20 2.49 5.06 -13.30
C ALA A 20 1.53 5.07 -12.10
N GLU A 21 0.41 4.34 -12.19
CA GLU A 21 -0.59 4.24 -11.11
C GLU A 21 0.04 3.72 -9.80
N ALA A 22 0.79 2.61 -9.88
CA ALA A 22 1.45 2.04 -8.72
C ALA A 22 2.49 2.98 -8.10
N LEU A 23 3.24 3.73 -8.93
CA LEU A 23 4.24 4.69 -8.48
C LEU A 23 3.62 5.96 -7.91
N GLU A 24 2.49 6.42 -8.43
CA GLU A 24 1.76 7.57 -7.91
C GLU A 24 1.27 7.29 -6.47
N LEU A 25 0.58 6.17 -6.28
CA LEU A 25 0.08 5.76 -4.97
C LEU A 25 1.21 5.45 -3.98
N ALA A 26 2.26 4.75 -4.42
CA ALA A 26 3.43 4.47 -3.57
C ALA A 26 4.22 5.75 -3.24
N GLY A 27 4.27 6.71 -4.16
CA GLY A 27 4.84 8.04 -3.94
C GLY A 27 4.05 8.82 -2.89
N ASN A 28 2.72 8.79 -2.96
CA ASN A 28 1.85 9.38 -1.94
C ASN A 28 2.08 8.73 -0.56
N ALA A 29 2.11 7.39 -0.49
CA ALA A 29 2.42 6.68 0.75
C ALA A 29 3.82 7.02 1.32
N ALA A 30 4.83 7.19 0.45
CA ALA A 30 6.15 7.63 0.87
C ALA A 30 6.13 9.05 1.47
N ARG A 31 5.39 9.97 0.83
CA ARG A 31 5.20 11.34 1.30
C ARG A 31 4.47 11.40 2.64
N ASP A 32 3.42 10.60 2.83
CA ASP A 32 2.69 10.49 4.10
C ASP A 32 3.61 10.01 5.23
N ASN A 33 4.54 9.11 4.91
CA ASN A 33 5.58 8.64 5.81
C ASN A 33 6.77 9.59 5.94
N LYS A 34 6.69 10.79 5.37
CA LYS A 34 7.74 11.83 5.39
C LYS A 34 9.07 11.34 4.81
N LYS A 35 9.03 10.45 3.80
CA LYS A 35 10.19 9.94 3.08
C LYS A 35 10.15 10.44 1.63
N THR A 36 11.32 10.70 1.05
CA THR A 36 11.48 11.10 -0.36
C THR A 36 11.74 9.92 -1.29
N ARG A 37 12.05 8.74 -0.73
CA ARG A 37 12.34 7.52 -1.47
C ARG A 37 11.25 6.47 -1.24
N ILE A 38 10.76 5.87 -2.32
CA ILE A 38 9.85 4.74 -2.27
C ILE A 38 10.61 3.51 -1.75
N SER A 39 10.01 2.80 -0.79
CA SER A 39 10.50 1.55 -0.22
C SER A 39 9.46 0.44 -0.48
N PRO A 40 9.82 -0.85 -0.28
CA PRO A 40 8.84 -1.93 -0.44
C PRO A 40 7.60 -1.79 0.46
N ARG A 41 7.74 -1.16 1.63
CA ARG A 41 6.62 -0.81 2.52
C ARG A 41 5.63 0.13 1.83
N HIS A 42 6.10 1.16 1.14
CA HIS A 42 5.22 2.11 0.44
C HIS A 42 4.46 1.45 -0.70
N ILE A 43 5.12 0.54 -1.43
CA ILE A 43 4.48 -0.26 -2.49
C ILE A 43 3.39 -1.17 -1.90
N GLN A 44 3.67 -1.84 -0.79
CA GLN A 44 2.68 -2.70 -0.12
C GLN A 44 1.47 -1.88 0.37
N LEU A 45 1.70 -0.71 0.97
CA LEU A 45 0.63 0.16 1.43
C LEU A 45 -0.24 0.65 0.26
N ALA A 46 0.38 1.08 -0.83
CA ALA A 46 -0.34 1.50 -2.04
C ALA A 46 -1.20 0.36 -2.61
N VAL A 47 -0.59 -0.80 -2.87
CA VAL A 47 -1.26 -1.96 -3.47
C VAL A 47 -2.39 -2.50 -2.60
N ARG A 48 -2.23 -2.52 -1.26
CA ARG A 48 -3.24 -3.12 -0.37
C ARG A 48 -4.36 -2.16 0.02
N ASN A 49 -4.17 -0.84 -0.09
CA ASN A 49 -5.22 0.14 0.13
C ASN A 49 -6.04 0.44 -1.14
N ASP A 50 -5.50 0.14 -2.32
CA ASP A 50 -6.22 0.26 -3.58
C ASP A 50 -6.95 -1.04 -3.95
N GLU A 51 -8.24 -0.96 -4.27
CA GLU A 51 -9.07 -2.14 -4.51
C GLU A 51 -8.66 -2.89 -5.80
N GLU A 52 -8.37 -2.15 -6.87
CA GLU A 52 -8.07 -2.71 -8.17
C GLU A 52 -6.68 -3.38 -8.17
N LEU A 53 -5.67 -2.70 -7.61
CA LEU A 53 -4.33 -3.24 -7.46
C LEU A 53 -4.29 -4.41 -6.47
N SER A 54 -5.06 -4.36 -5.37
CA SER A 54 -5.13 -5.47 -4.42
C SER A 54 -5.72 -6.72 -5.07
N ARG A 55 -6.74 -6.55 -5.93
CA ARG A 55 -7.32 -7.64 -6.71
C ARG A 55 -6.34 -8.16 -7.78
N LEU A 56 -5.71 -7.27 -8.52
CA LEU A 56 -4.72 -7.62 -9.56
C LEU A 56 -3.54 -8.39 -8.97
N LEU A 57 -3.08 -8.01 -7.77
CA LEU A 57 -1.91 -8.55 -7.08
C LEU A 57 -2.26 -9.43 -5.87
N GLY A 58 -3.45 -10.02 -5.86
CA GLY A 58 -3.96 -10.82 -4.73
C GLY A 58 -3.06 -11.99 -4.35
N GLY A 59 -2.45 -12.65 -5.33
CA GLY A 59 -1.52 -13.79 -5.13
C GLY A 59 -0.04 -13.42 -5.07
N VAL A 60 0.31 -12.13 -5.13
CA VAL A 60 1.71 -11.67 -5.20
C VAL A 60 2.21 -11.31 -3.81
N THR A 61 3.40 -11.80 -3.45
CA THR A 61 4.11 -11.40 -2.23
C THR A 61 5.09 -10.28 -2.53
N ILE A 62 4.95 -9.15 -1.84
CA ILE A 62 5.91 -8.05 -1.90
C ILE A 62 6.92 -8.24 -0.76
N ALA A 63 8.16 -8.57 -1.12
CA ALA A 63 9.24 -8.75 -0.16
C ALA A 63 9.45 -7.47 0.66
N ALA A 64 9.65 -7.61 1.98
CA ALA A 64 9.82 -6.50 2.92
C ALA A 64 8.68 -5.46 2.92
N GLY A 65 7.48 -5.81 2.44
CA GLY A 65 6.33 -4.91 2.45
C GLY A 65 5.58 -4.83 3.79
N GLY A 66 5.67 -5.88 4.62
CA GLY A 66 4.85 -6.02 5.82
C GLY A 66 3.35 -6.14 5.50
N VAL A 67 2.50 -5.75 6.44
CA VAL A 67 1.02 -5.82 6.29
C VAL A 67 0.35 -4.49 6.64
N LEU A 68 -0.88 -4.28 6.19
CA LEU A 68 -1.68 -3.15 6.66
C LEU A 68 -1.90 -3.29 8.18
N PRO A 69 -1.65 -2.23 8.98
CA PRO A 69 -1.98 -2.26 10.39
C PRO A 69 -3.49 -2.45 10.58
N ASN A 70 -3.87 -3.59 11.15
CA ASN A 70 -5.26 -3.90 11.43
C ASN A 70 -5.34 -4.75 12.71
N ILE A 71 -6.10 -4.28 13.69
CA ILE A 71 -6.34 -4.98 14.95
C ILE A 71 -7.84 -5.22 15.06
N HIS A 72 -8.27 -6.48 15.12
CA HIS A 72 -9.67 -6.82 15.33
C HIS A 72 -10.18 -6.22 16.66
N SER A 73 -11.39 -5.64 16.65
CA SER A 73 -11.98 -4.95 17.79
C SER A 73 -12.09 -5.80 19.07
N VAL A 74 -12.21 -7.13 18.93
CA VAL A 74 -12.23 -8.08 20.04
C VAL A 74 -10.90 -8.12 20.82
N LEU A 75 -9.80 -7.76 20.17
CA LEU A 75 -8.46 -7.74 20.77
C LEU A 75 -8.17 -6.42 21.47
N LEU A 76 -9.02 -5.40 21.31
CA LEU A 76 -8.85 -4.14 22.00
C LEU A 76 -9.25 -4.30 23.47
N PRO A 77 -8.51 -3.68 24.41
CA PRO A 77 -8.87 -3.71 25.81
C PRO A 77 -10.27 -3.11 25.98
N LYS A 78 -11.13 -3.80 26.76
CA LYS A 78 -12.44 -3.26 27.13
C LYS A 78 -12.23 -1.93 27.85
N LYS A 79 -12.90 -0.87 27.37
CA LYS A 79 -12.81 0.47 27.95
C LYS A 79 -13.24 0.44 29.41
N VAL A 80 -12.28 0.43 30.34
CA VAL A 80 -12.52 0.66 31.77
C VAL A 80 -12.60 2.17 31.97
N GLY A 81 -13.76 2.69 32.35
CA GLY A 81 -13.97 4.14 32.47
C GLY A 81 -13.26 4.74 33.68
N LYS A 82 -12.58 5.90 33.51
CA LYS A 82 -13.00 7.27 33.92
C LYS A 82 -11.77 8.21 33.91
N GLY A 83 -11.92 9.43 33.37
CA GLY A 83 -10.99 10.55 33.62
C GLY A 83 -10.37 11.17 32.38
N ALA A 84 -10.55 12.48 32.23
CA ALA A 84 -10.00 13.32 31.18
C ALA A 84 -8.48 13.17 30.99
N GLY A 85 -8.01 13.15 29.73
CA GLY A 85 -6.58 13.19 29.42
C GLY A 85 -6.26 12.66 28.03
N THR A 86 -6.29 13.56 27.03
CA THR A 86 -5.58 13.49 25.74
C THR A 86 -5.69 12.18 24.95
N GLY A 87 -6.58 12.17 23.95
CA GLY A 87 -6.57 11.19 22.86
C GLY A 87 -5.28 11.29 22.05
N GLY A 88 -4.32 10.43 22.37
CA GLY A 88 -3.24 10.09 21.46
C GLY A 88 -3.68 8.89 20.62
N SER A 89 -4.04 9.11 19.36
CA SER A 89 -3.95 8.04 18.37
C SER A 89 -2.52 7.51 18.44
N ALA A 90 -2.36 6.27 18.90
CA ALA A 90 -1.10 5.57 18.82
C ALA A 90 -0.78 5.38 17.34
N SER A 91 -0.15 6.39 16.74
CA SER A 91 0.60 6.28 15.50
C SER A 91 1.68 5.26 15.79
N GLN A 92 1.38 4.00 15.47
CA GLN A 92 2.29 2.90 15.69
C GLN A 92 3.40 3.10 14.67
N SER A 93 4.56 3.55 15.18
CA SER A 93 5.75 3.87 14.41
C SER A 93 6.01 2.80 13.36
N GLN A 94 6.03 3.24 12.12
CA GLN A 94 6.30 2.41 10.95
C GLN A 94 7.80 2.16 10.82
N GLU A 95 8.39 1.51 11.83
CA GLU A 95 9.78 1.08 11.79
C GLU A 95 9.82 -0.43 11.88
N PHE A 96 9.69 -1.10 10.73
CA PHE A 96 10.40 -2.33 10.33
C PHE A 96 10.33 -2.45 8.80
#